data_AF-A0A318R1Y1-F1
#
_entry.id   AF-A0A318R1Y1-F1
#
_cell.length_a   1.000
_cell.length_b   1.000
_cell.length_c   1.000
_cell.angle_alpha   90.00
_cell.angle_beta   90.00
_cell.angle_gamma   90.00
#
_symmetry.space_group_name_H-M   'P 1'
#
loop_
_entity.id
_entity.type
_entity.pdbx_description
1 polymer ?
#
loop_
_entity_poly.entity_id
_entity_poly.type
_entity_poly.pdbx_seq_one_letter_code
_entity_poly.pdbx_strand_id
1 'polypeptide(L)'
;MGEGQRIDDKAIEETIAPTFIHSYDAEVFKSFFQDWNQPIALIHDFLKVLPNYMDKAKVRIKHRFVQVRKGDPLARLADEIEVSSEKFPRLTQLL
;
A
#
# COMPACT_ATOMS: atom_id res chain seq x y z
N MET A 1 -18.61 24.93 19.16
CA MET A 1 -18.85 24.19 17.91
C MET A 1 -17.77 24.66 16.95
N GLY A 2 -16.76 23.82 16.67
CA GLY A 2 -15.65 24.20 15.80
C GLY A 2 -16.13 24.24 14.36
N GLU A 3 -15.81 25.32 13.64
CA GLU A 3 -16.02 25.40 12.20
C GLU A 3 -15.30 24.22 11.54
N GLY A 4 -16.04 23.38 10.83
CA GLY A 4 -15.48 22.26 10.08
C GLY A 4 -14.50 22.81 9.05
N GLN A 5 -13.24 22.40 9.15
CA GLN A 5 -12.21 22.80 8.20
C GLN A 5 -12.65 22.40 6.79
N ARG A 6 -12.81 23.40 5.91
CA ARG A 6 -13.16 23.18 4.52
C ARG A 6 -12.06 22.38 3.84
N ILE A 7 -12.44 21.29 3.19
CA ILE A 7 -11.54 20.43 2.44
C ILE A 7 -11.14 21.16 1.15
N ASP A 8 -9.85 21.12 0.83
CA ASP A 8 -9.29 21.65 -0.42
C ASP A 8 -9.28 20.55 -1.49
N ASP A 9 -10.25 20.59 -2.40
CA ASP A 9 -10.43 19.60 -3.46
C ASP A 9 -9.19 19.49 -4.35
N LYS A 10 -8.48 20.60 -4.59
CA LYS A 10 -7.27 20.62 -5.41
C LYS A 10 -6.12 19.89 -4.72
N ALA A 11 -5.97 20.11 -3.42
CA ALA A 11 -4.98 19.38 -2.63
C ALA A 11 -5.27 17.87 -2.61
N ILE A 12 -6.54 17.46 -2.58
CA ILE A 12 -6.91 16.03 -2.68
C ILE A 12 -6.53 15.45 -4.04
N GLU A 13 -6.90 16.12 -5.14
CA GLU A 13 -6.62 15.63 -6.49
C GLU A 13 -5.11 15.42 -6.70
N GLU A 14 -4.28 16.33 -6.19
CA GLU A 14 -2.82 16.25 -6.29
C GLU A 14 -2.20 15.18 -5.37
N THR A 15 -2.87 14.81 -4.27
CA THR A 15 -2.28 13.94 -3.23
C THR A 15 -2.87 12.53 -3.17
N ILE A 16 -4.03 12.26 -3.78
CA ILE A 16 -4.71 10.97 -3.64
C ILE A 16 -3.88 9.81 -4.21
N ALA A 17 -3.30 9.98 -5.39
CA ALA A 17 -2.47 8.96 -6.03
C ALA A 17 -1.19 8.66 -5.22
N PRO A 18 -0.33 9.65 -4.85
CA PRO A 18 0.86 9.36 -4.06
C PRO A 18 0.52 8.81 -2.68
N THR A 19 -0.54 9.29 -2.04
CA THR A 19 -0.98 8.79 -0.72
C THR A 19 -1.43 7.34 -0.81
N PHE A 20 -2.17 6.96 -1.86
CA PHE A 20 -2.56 5.58 -2.09
C PHE A 20 -1.33 4.66 -2.26
N ILE A 21 -0.37 5.05 -3.10
CA ILE A 21 0.86 4.27 -3.29
C ILE A 21 1.65 4.14 -1.97
N HIS A 22 1.82 5.23 -1.21
CA HIS A 22 2.50 5.17 0.09
C HIS A 22 1.78 4.28 1.10
N SER A 23 0.45 4.26 1.09
CA SER A 23 -0.31 3.34 1.94
C SER A 23 -0.06 1.88 1.55
N TYR A 24 0.08 1.61 0.25
CA TYR A 24 0.36 0.29 -0.28
C TYR A 24 1.78 -0.17 0.06
N ASP A 25 2.77 0.71 -0.06
CA ASP A 25 4.16 0.44 0.36
C ASP A 25 4.20 0.04 1.84
N ALA A 26 3.48 0.75 2.70
CA ALA A 26 3.41 0.43 4.12
C ALA A 26 2.74 -0.93 4.39
N GLU A 27 1.66 -1.25 3.67
CA GLU A 27 0.94 -2.54 3.80
C GLU A 27 1.80 -3.71 3.35
N VAL A 28 2.58 -3.52 2.29
CA VAL A 28 3.59 -4.47 1.81
C VAL A 28 4.54 -4.81 2.97
N PHE A 29 5.19 -3.84 3.61
CA PHE A 29 6.11 -4.14 4.71
C PHE A 29 5.45 -4.75 5.94
N LYS A 30 4.26 -4.28 6.33
CA LYS A 30 3.49 -4.88 7.43
C LYS A 30 3.21 -6.36 7.18
N SER A 31 2.75 -6.71 5.98
CA SER A 31 2.44 -8.09 5.64
C SER A 31 3.67 -9.01 5.63
N PHE A 32 4.86 -8.46 5.32
CA PHE A 32 6.12 -9.21 5.19
C PHE A 32 6.71 -9.58 6.54
N PHE A 33 6.56 -8.67 7.51
CA PHE A 33 7.26 -8.70 8.79
C PHE A 33 6.32 -8.73 10.01
N GLN A 34 5.02 -8.95 9.82
CA GLN A 34 4.03 -9.07 10.92
C GLN A 34 4.44 -10.07 12.01
N ASP A 35 5.12 -11.16 11.64
CA ASP A 35 5.60 -12.24 12.52
C ASP A 35 7.13 -12.25 12.66
N TRP A 36 7.78 -11.12 12.35
CA TRP A 36 9.23 -11.01 12.40
C TRP A 36 9.74 -10.58 13.77
N ASN A 37 10.45 -11.49 14.43
CA ASN A 37 10.93 -11.30 15.80
C ASN A 37 12.41 -10.93 15.91
N GLN A 38 13.03 -10.47 14.80
CA GLN A 38 14.44 -10.07 14.79
C GLN A 38 14.58 -8.55 14.59
N PRO A 39 15.70 -7.93 14.97
CA PRO A 39 15.93 -6.51 14.74
C PRO A 39 15.75 -6.14 13.26
N ILE A 40 14.93 -5.12 13.03
CA ILE A 40 14.58 -4.59 11.71
C ILE A 40 14.43 -3.08 11.82
N ALA A 41 14.92 -2.35 10.82
CA ALA A 41 14.63 -0.93 10.66
C ALA A 41 14.05 -0.71 9.26
N LEU A 42 13.00 0.10 9.19
CA LEU A 42 12.31 0.47 7.95
C LEU A 42 12.43 1.99 7.79
N ILE A 43 12.84 2.44 6.61
CA ILE A 43 12.87 3.85 6.22
C ILE A 43 12.14 3.93 4.89
N HIS A 44 10.83 4.14 4.93
CA HIS A 44 9.95 4.07 3.75
C HIS A 44 10.13 2.74 2.98
N ASP A 45 10.77 2.79 1.83
CA ASP A 45 11.08 1.70 0.91
C ASP A 45 12.39 0.96 1.26
N PHE A 46 13.22 1.52 2.15
CA PHE A 46 14.46 0.89 2.59
C PHE A 46 14.26 -0.01 3.80
N LEU A 47 14.85 -1.20 3.71
CA LEU A 47 14.90 -2.18 4.79
C LEU A 47 16.34 -2.40 5.25
N LYS A 48 16.55 -2.40 6.57
CA LYS A 48 17.78 -2.84 7.21
C LYS A 48 17.50 -3.98 8.20
N VAL A 49 18.25 -5.06 8.07
CA VAL A 49 18.23 -6.22 8.97
C VAL A 49 19.67 -6.62 9.32
N LEU A 50 19.84 -7.44 10.36
CA LEU A 50 21.17 -8.00 10.66
C LEU A 50 21.65 -8.90 9.49
N PRO A 51 22.97 -8.94 9.20
CA PRO A 51 23.50 -9.71 8.07
C PRO A 51 23.04 -11.18 8.05
N ASN A 52 23.01 -11.82 9.21
CA ASN A 52 22.61 -13.23 9.37
C ASN A 52 21.13 -13.50 9.01
N TYR A 53 20.32 -12.44 8.86
CA TYR A 53 18.90 -12.52 8.53
C TYR A 53 18.56 -11.98 7.14
N MET A 54 19.53 -11.46 6.40
CA MET A 54 19.32 -10.83 5.10
C MET A 54 18.63 -11.77 4.09
N ASP A 55 19.06 -13.02 4.01
CA ASP A 55 18.48 -13.98 3.07
C ASP A 55 17.03 -14.34 3.43
N LYS A 56 16.74 -14.52 4.72
CA LYS A 56 15.38 -14.75 5.22
C LYS A 56 14.46 -13.56 4.90
N ALA A 57 14.95 -12.34 5.08
CA ALA A 57 14.21 -11.13 4.74
C ALA A 57 13.93 -11.02 3.24
N LYS A 58 14.92 -11.28 2.38
CA LYS A 58 14.77 -11.29 0.92
C LYS A 58 13.73 -12.30 0.43
N VAL A 59 13.74 -13.51 0.99
CA VAL A 59 12.76 -14.55 0.65
C VAL A 59 11.34 -14.10 1.03
N ARG A 60 11.16 -13.54 2.23
CA ARG A 60 9.86 -13.02 2.68
C ARG A 60 9.33 -11.93 1.76
N ILE A 61 10.18 -10.96 1.40
CA ILE A 61 9.82 -9.88 0.47
C ILE A 61 9.31 -10.46 -0.85
N LYS A 62 10.06 -11.38 -1.47
CA LYS A 62 9.67 -11.98 -2.75
C LYS A 62 8.31 -12.68 -2.69
N HIS A 63 8.08 -13.52 -1.68
CA HIS A 63 6.84 -14.30 -1.60
C HIS A 63 5.62 -13.45 -1.30
N ARG A 64 5.76 -12.49 -0.39
CA ARG A 64 4.62 -11.71 0.08
C ARG A 64 4.28 -10.55 -0.86
N PHE A 65 5.25 -10.04 -1.61
CA PHE A 65 4.98 -9.01 -2.63
C PHE A 65 3.98 -9.51 -3.69
N VAL A 66 4.09 -10.77 -4.09
CA VAL A 66 3.12 -11.43 -4.99
C VAL A 66 1.74 -11.53 -4.35
N GLN A 67 1.66 -11.73 -3.03
CA GLN A 67 0.38 -11.85 -2.32
C GLN A 67 -0.33 -10.52 -2.15
N VAL A 68 0.40 -9.45 -1.80
CA VAL A 68 -0.19 -8.11 -1.63
C VAL A 68 -0.66 -7.53 -2.97
N ARG A 69 0.01 -7.90 -4.08
CA ARG A 69 -0.39 -7.50 -5.43
C ARG A 69 -1.33 -8.49 -6.12
N LYS A 70 -1.80 -9.52 -5.42
CA LYS A 70 -2.76 -10.47 -5.96
C LYS A 70 -4.16 -9.85 -5.97
N GLY A 71 -4.80 -9.83 -7.13
CA GLY A 71 -6.15 -9.28 -7.32
C GLY A 71 -6.12 -7.93 -8.04
N ASP A 72 -7.17 -7.13 -7.86
CA ASP A 72 -7.30 -5.80 -8.45
C ASP A 72 -7.42 -4.75 -7.32
N PRO A 73 -6.29 -4.17 -6.87
CA PRO A 73 -6.30 -3.21 -5.76
C PRO A 73 -7.00 -1.90 -6.11
N LEU A 74 -7.07 -1.52 -7.39
CA LEU A 74 -7.77 -0.32 -7.82
C LEU A 74 -9.28 -0.54 -7.85
N ALA A 75 -9.74 -1.71 -8.29
CA ALA A 75 -11.15 -2.08 -8.16
C ALA A 75 -11.58 -2.13 -6.70
N ARG A 76 -10.76 -2.72 -5.80
CA ARG A 76 -11.05 -2.74 -4.37
C ARG A 76 -11.16 -1.32 -3.79
N LEU A 77 -10.20 -0.43 -4.10
CA LEU A 77 -10.28 0.96 -3.67
C LEU A 77 -11.57 1.61 -4.16
N ALA A 78 -11.92 1.41 -5.44
CA ALA A 78 -13.11 2.00 -6.03
C ALA A 78 -14.41 1.46 -5.39
N ASP A 79 -14.45 0.19 -4.99
CA ASP A 79 -15.55 -0.38 -4.22
C ASP A 79 -15.63 0.22 -2.81
N GLU A 80 -14.49 0.41 -2.13
CA GLU A 80 -14.40 1.00 -0.79
C GLU A 80 -14.85 2.47 -0.74
N ILE A 81 -14.64 3.23 -1.82
CA ILE A 81 -15.13 4.61 -1.96
C ILE A 81 -16.52 4.70 -2.64
N GLU A 82 -17.21 3.56 -2.77
CA GLU A 82 -18.57 3.44 -3.30
C GLU A 82 -18.74 3.96 -4.75
N VAL A 83 -17.68 3.88 -5.56
CA VAL A 83 -17.67 4.26 -6.97
C VAL A 83 -18.08 3.07 -7.82
N SER A 84 -19.31 3.09 -8.37
CA SER A 84 -19.82 1.99 -9.19
C SER A 84 -19.11 1.89 -10.54
N SER A 85 -18.92 0.65 -11.01
CA SER A 85 -18.36 0.35 -12.34
C SER A 85 -19.25 0.84 -13.49
N GLU A 86 -20.55 1.03 -13.23
CA GLU A 86 -21.51 1.61 -14.17
C GLU A 86 -21.24 3.10 -14.43
N LYS A 87 -20.80 3.84 -13.40
CA LYS A 87 -20.45 5.26 -13.51
C LYS A 87 -19.02 5.47 -14.01
N PHE A 88 -18.10 4.58 -13.60
CA PHE A 88 -16.69 4.65 -13.97
C PHE A 88 -16.17 3.26 -14.35
N PRO A 89 -15.94 3.00 -15.65
CA PRO A 89 -15.37 1.76 -16.12
C PRO A 89 -14.06 1.43 -15.40
N ARG A 90 -13.92 0.19 -14.92
CA ARG A 90 -12.71 -0.27 -14.24
C ARG A 90 -11.53 -0.31 -15.22
N LEU A 91 -10.34 0.06 -14.74
CA LEU A 91 -9.11 -0.01 -15.54
C LEU A 91 -8.70 -1.48 -15.72
N THR A 92 -8.48 -1.90 -16.96
CA THR A 92 -7.93 -3.22 -17.28
C THR A 92 -6.56 -3.39 -16.62
N GLN A 93 -6.46 -4.28 -15.64
CA GLN A 93 -5.18 -4.65 -15.05
C GLN A 93 -4.48 -5.66 -15.98
N LEU A 94 -3.26 -5.34 -16.41
CA LEU A 94 -2.39 -6.31 -17.09
C LEU A 94 -1.79 -7.22 -16.01
N LEU A 95 -2.19 -8.49 -15.99
CA LEU A 95 -1.56 -9.53 -15.16
C LEU A 95 -0.19 -9.92 -15.72
#